data_AF-A0A4Z2CVH6-F1
#
_entry.id   AF-A0A4Z2CVH6-F1
#
_cell.length_a   1.000
_cell.length_b   1.000
_cell.length_c   1.000
_cell.angle_alpha   90.00
_cell.angle_beta   90.00
_cell.angle_gamma   90.00
#
_symmetry.space_group_name_H-M   'P 1'
#
loop_
_entity.id
_entity.type
_entity.pdbx_description
1 polymer ?
#
loop_
_entity_poly.entity_id
_entity_poly.type
_entity_poly.pdbx_seq_one_letter_code
_entity_poly.pdbx_strand_id
1 'polypeptide(L)'
;MDENLEFHIKVSYFEIYMDKIRDLLDVSKTNLPVHEDKDRVPYVKGATERFVSSPEEVFDVIDEGKANRHVAVTNMNEHSSRSHSVFMITVRQENLETQKKLHGKLYLVDLAGSEKVAKTGAEGTVLDEAKNINKSLSALGNVINALVEGSSHVPYRDSKLTRILQESLGGNARTTMVICCSSAAFNDAETKSTLMFVLEITCAFQGNKKKNSNESTEKVSTTIFYDVG
;
A
#
# COMPACT_ATOMS: atom_id res chain seq x y z
N MET A 1 -21.61 -10.18 21.08
CA MET A 1 -20.32 -9.46 21.23
C MET A 1 -19.94 -9.58 22.68
N ASP A 2 -18.66 -9.79 22.97
CA ASP A 2 -18.15 -9.81 24.35
C ASP A 2 -18.28 -8.38 24.92
N GLU A 3 -19.11 -8.20 25.95
CA GLU A 3 -19.49 -6.87 26.48
C GLU A 3 -18.32 -6.09 27.09
N ASN A 4 -17.17 -6.76 27.27
CA ASN A 4 -15.96 -6.22 27.88
C ASN A 4 -14.90 -5.75 26.86
N LEU A 5 -15.23 -5.70 25.57
CA LEU A 5 -14.31 -5.26 24.52
C LEU A 5 -14.66 -3.85 24.02
N GLU A 6 -13.73 -2.92 24.21
CA GLU A 6 -13.77 -1.59 23.62
C GLU A 6 -12.95 -1.56 22.34
N PHE A 7 -13.49 -0.93 21.29
CA PHE A 7 -12.82 -0.79 19.99
C PHE A 7 -12.63 0.68 19.64
N HIS A 8 -11.43 1.02 19.19
CA HIS A 8 -11.12 2.30 18.57
C HIS A 8 -10.63 2.06 17.16
N ILE A 9 -11.40 2.52 16.18
CA ILE A 9 -11.07 2.40 14.77
C ILE A 9 -10.65 3.77 14.25
N LYS A 10 -9.51 3.80 13.57
CA LYS A 10 -9.01 4.96 12.86
C LYS A 10 -8.77 4.64 11.41
N VAL A 11 -8.93 5.62 10.55
CA VAL A 11 -8.61 5.52 9.12
C VAL A 11 -7.68 6.64 8.69
N SER A 12 -6.81 6.33 7.74
CA SER A 12 -5.94 7.28 7.04
C SER A 12 -5.97 6.98 5.56
N TYR A 13 -5.92 8.03 4.75
CA TYR A 13 -5.90 7.88 3.30
C TYR A 13 -4.89 8.84 2.69
N PHE A 14 -3.93 8.30 1.93
CA PHE A 14 -2.91 9.09 1.25
C PHE A 14 -2.55 8.46 -0.10
N GLU A 15 -2.04 9.30 -1.00
CA GLU A 15 -1.48 8.87 -2.27
C GLU A 15 0.04 9.03 -2.30
N ILE A 16 0.69 8.21 -3.11
CA ILE A 16 2.12 8.29 -3.42
C ILE A 16 2.24 8.62 -4.90
N TYR A 17 2.70 9.83 -5.18
CA TYR A 17 2.90 10.34 -6.53
C TYR A 17 4.30 10.92 -6.65
N MET A 18 5.07 10.47 -7.64
CA MET A 18 6.50 10.83 -7.81
C MET A 18 7.32 10.71 -6.51
N ASP A 19 7.12 9.61 -5.76
CA ASP A 19 7.77 9.35 -4.45
C ASP A 19 7.49 10.42 -3.37
N LYS A 20 6.45 11.24 -3.56
CA LYS A 20 5.91 12.18 -2.57
C LYS A 20 4.60 11.65 -2.03
N ILE A 21 4.45 11.69 -0.71
CA ILE A 21 3.21 11.27 -0.05
C ILE A 21 2.34 12.49 0.14
N ARG A 22 1.11 12.45 -0.37
CA ARG A 22 0.11 13.50 -0.17
C ARG A 22 -1.05 12.93 0.65
N ASP A 23 -1.46 13.67 1.66
CA ASP A 23 -2.62 13.31 2.46
C ASP A 23 -3.90 13.62 1.68
N LEU A 24 -4.77 12.61 1.54
CA LEU A 24 -6.05 12.75 0.84
C LEU A 24 -7.18 13.20 1.78
N LEU A 25 -6.94 13.23 3.10
CA LEU A 25 -7.88 13.72 4.11
C LEU A 25 -7.55 15.13 4.60
N ASP A 26 -6.36 15.64 4.25
CA ASP A 26 -5.93 17.02 4.46
C ASP A 26 -4.98 17.43 3.32
N VAL A 27 -5.56 17.95 2.24
CA VAL A 27 -4.84 18.26 1.00
C VAL A 27 -3.75 19.33 1.15
N SER A 28 -3.72 20.06 2.27
CA SER A 28 -2.65 21.02 2.58
C SER A 28 -1.32 20.32 2.89
N LYS A 29 -1.37 19.07 3.35
CA LYS A 29 -0.21 18.26 3.72
C LYS A 29 0.33 17.52 2.51
N THR A 30 1.46 18.00 2.02
CA THR A 30 2.17 17.42 0.89
C THR A 30 3.56 16.95 1.29
N ASN A 31 4.07 15.94 0.57
CA ASN A 31 5.38 15.32 0.77
C ASN A 31 5.64 14.87 2.23
N LEU A 32 4.71 14.11 2.81
CA LEU A 32 4.88 13.56 4.15
C LEU A 32 6.11 12.61 4.22
N PRO A 33 6.89 12.65 5.32
CA PRO A 33 8.04 11.77 5.51
C PRO A 33 7.62 10.42 6.09
N VAL A 34 8.32 9.35 5.66
CA VAL A 34 8.21 8.01 6.26
C VAL A 34 9.27 7.88 7.36
N HIS A 35 8.81 7.72 8.59
CA HIS A 35 9.63 7.49 9.78
C HIS A 35 9.55 6.02 10.21
N GLU A 36 10.46 5.62 11.09
CA GLU A 36 10.44 4.32 11.76
C GLU A 36 10.14 4.55 13.24
N ASP A 37 9.32 3.69 13.85
CA ASP A 37 9.09 3.72 15.29
C ASP A 37 10.21 3.01 16.08
N LYS A 38 10.00 2.79 17.37
CA LYS A 38 11.00 2.15 18.25
C LYS A 38 11.31 0.71 17.85
N ASP A 39 10.35 0.03 17.24
CA ASP A 39 10.44 -1.35 16.78
C ASP A 39 10.87 -1.44 15.31
N ARG A 40 11.27 -0.29 14.73
CA ARG A 40 11.65 -0.12 13.32
C ARG A 40 10.50 -0.38 12.34
N VAL A 41 9.26 -0.25 12.81
CA VAL A 41 8.08 -0.33 11.95
C VAL A 41 7.88 1.03 11.26
N PRO A 42 7.79 1.05 9.93
CA PRO A 42 7.64 2.29 9.18
C PRO A 42 6.22 2.86 9.32
N TYR A 43 6.12 4.19 9.43
CA TYR A 43 4.86 4.93 9.46
C TYR A 43 4.98 6.29 8.77
N VAL A 44 3.86 6.81 8.26
CA VAL A 44 3.81 8.13 7.63
C VAL A 44 3.61 9.20 8.70
N LYS A 45 4.66 9.96 9.02
CA LYS A 45 4.59 10.98 10.07
C LYS A 45 3.77 12.17 9.59
N GLY A 46 2.75 12.53 10.36
CA GLY A 46 1.87 13.67 10.08
C GLY A 46 0.70 13.35 9.15
N ALA A 47 0.52 12.08 8.76
CA ALA A 47 -0.70 11.64 8.08
C ALA A 47 -1.91 11.85 9.00
N THR A 48 -3.00 12.34 8.42
CA THR A 48 -4.26 12.55 9.14
C THR A 48 -4.90 11.21 9.47
N GLU A 49 -5.26 11.02 10.74
CA GLU A 49 -6.06 9.88 11.21
C GLU A 49 -7.43 10.40 11.65
N ARG A 50 -8.51 9.83 11.12
CA ARG A 50 -9.89 10.12 11.55
C ARG A 50 -10.45 8.92 12.31
N PHE A 51 -11.08 9.18 13.46
CA PHE A 51 -11.84 8.15 14.15
C PHE A 51 -13.13 7.88 13.39
N VAL A 52 -13.49 6.59 13.30
CA VAL A 52 -14.73 6.14 12.66
C VAL A 52 -15.44 5.16 13.59
N SER A 53 -16.76 5.26 13.63
CA SER A 53 -17.65 4.50 14.49
C SER A 53 -18.71 3.71 13.73
N SER A 54 -18.88 3.99 12.43
CA SER A 54 -19.80 3.26 11.57
C SER A 54 -19.20 2.99 10.17
N PRO A 55 -19.73 2.00 9.42
CA PRO A 55 -19.32 1.76 8.04
C PRO A 55 -19.54 2.97 7.14
N GLU A 56 -20.60 3.74 7.35
CA GLU A 56 -20.93 4.93 6.57
C GLU A 56 -19.82 5.98 6.68
N GLU A 57 -19.31 6.23 7.90
CA GLU A 57 -18.18 7.15 8.11
C GLU A 57 -16.89 6.68 7.39
N VAL A 58 -16.70 5.36 7.24
CA VAL A 58 -15.57 4.83 6.46
C VAL A 58 -15.75 5.13 4.98
N PHE A 59 -16.96 4.93 4.44
CA PHE A 59 -17.25 5.24 3.04
C PHE A 59 -17.15 6.73 2.73
N ASP A 60 -17.63 7.60 3.64
CA ASP A 60 -17.50 9.05 3.51
C ASP A 60 -16.03 9.48 3.39
N VAL A 61 -15.14 8.91 4.20
CA VAL A 61 -13.69 9.17 4.14
C VAL A 61 -13.08 8.67 2.83
N ILE A 62 -13.53 7.52 2.32
CA ILE A 62 -13.07 6.98 1.03
C ILE A 62 -13.49 7.91 -0.11
N ASP A 63 -14.75 8.36 -0.12
CA ASP A 63 -15.29 9.21 -1.18
C ASP A 63 -14.68 10.61 -1.17
N GLU A 64 -14.44 11.18 0.01
CA GLU A 64 -13.66 12.42 0.16
C GLU A 64 -12.24 12.27 -0.42
N GLY A 65 -11.53 11.21 -0.05
CA GLY A 65 -10.18 10.99 -0.53
C GLY A 65 -10.11 10.76 -2.04
N LYS A 66 -11.10 10.06 -2.61
CA LYS A 66 -11.26 9.91 -4.06
C LYS A 66 -11.52 11.24 -4.76
N ALA A 67 -12.39 12.09 -4.19
CA ALA A 67 -12.66 13.42 -4.73
C ALA A 67 -11.39 14.28 -4.72
N ASN A 68 -10.62 14.24 -3.63
CA ASN A 68 -9.35 14.97 -3.51
C ASN A 68 -8.28 14.45 -4.48
N ARG A 69 -8.22 13.14 -4.71
CA ARG A 69 -7.38 12.51 -5.76
C ARG A 69 -7.81 12.99 -7.15
N HIS A 70 -9.10 13.06 -7.43
CA HIS A 70 -9.60 13.54 -8.73
C HIS A 70 -9.30 15.03 -8.97
N VAL A 71 -9.37 15.89 -7.95
CA VAL A 71 -8.97 17.30 -8.06
C VAL A 71 -7.46 17.46 -8.28
N ALA A 72 -6.64 16.57 -7.72
CA ALA A 72 -5.21 16.52 -8.04
C ALA A 72 -4.99 16.25 -9.52
N VAL A 73 -5.77 15.31 -10.07
CA VAL A 73 -5.74 14.92 -11.49
C VAL A 73 -6.18 16.06 -12.41
N THR A 74 -7.31 16.70 -12.15
CA THR A 74 -7.78 17.80 -13.04
C THR A 74 -6.85 19.02 -13.04
N ASN A 75 -6.18 19.30 -11.91
CA ASN A 75 -5.19 20.38 -11.81
C ASN A 75 -3.80 20.01 -12.37
N MET A 76 -3.48 18.71 -12.55
CA MET A 76 -2.13 18.25 -12.94
C MET A 76 -2.08 17.30 -14.15
N ASN A 77 -3.14 17.17 -14.96
CA ASN A 77 -3.39 16.18 -16.03
C ASN A 77 -3.94 14.84 -15.53
N GLU A 78 -4.61 14.11 -16.43
CA GLU A 78 -5.27 12.81 -16.24
C GLU A 78 -4.31 11.74 -15.66
N HIS A 79 -4.22 11.64 -14.33
CA HIS A 79 -3.14 10.95 -13.61
C HIS A 79 -3.61 9.96 -12.52
N SER A 80 -4.89 9.57 -12.50
CA SER A 80 -5.36 8.62 -11.48
C SER A 80 -4.69 7.24 -11.64
N SER A 81 -4.36 6.81 -12.86
CA SER A 81 -3.59 5.58 -13.12
C SER A 81 -2.12 5.66 -12.70
N ARG A 82 -1.66 6.83 -12.28
CA ARG A 82 -0.25 7.19 -12.12
C ARG A 82 0.18 7.51 -10.68
N SER A 83 -0.74 7.40 -9.73
CA SER A 83 -0.44 7.45 -8.30
C SER A 83 -0.86 6.16 -7.62
N HIS A 84 -0.09 5.74 -6.62
CA HIS A 84 -0.50 4.65 -5.73
C HIS A 84 -1.37 5.23 -4.63
N SER A 85 -2.48 4.58 -4.30
CA SER A 85 -3.35 4.96 -3.19
C SER A 85 -3.22 3.95 -2.05
N VAL A 86 -3.12 4.45 -0.82
CA VAL A 86 -3.02 3.62 0.38
C VAL A 86 -4.08 4.07 1.38
N PHE A 87 -5.08 3.22 1.58
CA PHE A 87 -6.07 3.38 2.63
C PHE A 87 -5.71 2.46 3.79
N MET A 88 -5.48 3.04 4.96
CA MET A 88 -5.06 2.33 6.16
C MET A 88 -6.18 2.35 7.19
N ILE A 89 -6.61 1.19 7.63
CA ILE A 89 -7.53 1.02 8.75
C ILE A 89 -6.74 0.50 9.94
N THR A 90 -6.82 1.21 11.04
CA THR A 90 -6.16 0.87 12.30
C THR A 90 -7.22 0.52 13.33
N VAL A 91 -7.18 -0.71 13.83
CA VAL A 91 -8.09 -1.20 14.86
C VAL A 91 -7.30 -1.35 16.15
N ARG A 92 -7.79 -0.74 17.23
CA ARG A 92 -7.33 -1.00 18.59
C ARG A 92 -8.47 -1.63 19.34
N GLN A 93 -8.18 -2.72 20.03
CA GLN A 93 -9.11 -3.41 20.90
C GLN A 93 -8.53 -3.43 22.30
N GLU A 94 -9.35 -3.09 23.29
CA GLU A 94 -9.02 -3.17 24.70
C GLU A 94 -10.04 -4.04 25.41
N ASN A 95 -9.56 -5.05 26.13
CA ASN A 95 -10.42 -5.83 27.01
C ASN A 95 -10.40 -5.18 28.40
N LEU A 96 -11.56 -4.69 28.85
CA LEU A 96 -11.69 -3.89 30.07
C LEU A 96 -11.44 -4.70 31.35
N GLU A 97 -11.69 -6.01 31.34
CA GLU A 97 -11.46 -6.89 32.49
C GLU A 97 -9.99 -7.29 32.63
N THR A 98 -9.39 -7.75 31.54
CA THR A 98 -8.01 -8.27 31.51
C THR A 98 -6.97 -7.18 31.25
N GLN A 99 -7.41 -5.98 30.85
CA GLN A 99 -6.56 -4.87 30.39
C GLN A 99 -5.66 -5.25 29.20
N LYS A 100 -5.97 -6.35 28.50
CA LYS A 100 -5.24 -6.81 27.32
C LYS A 100 -5.56 -5.91 26.14
N LYS A 101 -4.54 -5.30 25.55
CA LYS A 101 -4.64 -4.43 24.37
C LYS A 101 -4.16 -5.19 23.14
N LEU A 102 -4.97 -5.18 22.09
CA LEU A 102 -4.63 -5.72 20.77
C LEU A 102 -4.64 -4.59 19.76
N HIS A 103 -3.75 -4.71 18.78
CA HIS A 103 -3.61 -3.76 17.70
C HIS A 103 -3.64 -4.47 16.35
N GLY A 104 -4.38 -3.91 15.41
CA GLY A 104 -4.50 -4.40 14.06
C GLY A 104 -4.32 -3.28 13.06
N LYS A 105 -3.57 -3.53 11.98
CA LYS A 105 -3.52 -2.63 10.82
C LYS A 105 -3.95 -3.39 9.57
N LEU A 106 -4.87 -2.82 8.82
CA LEU A 106 -5.27 -3.27 7.49
C LEU A 106 -4.86 -2.21 6.48
N TYR A 107 -4.02 -2.59 5.53
CA TYR A 107 -3.66 -1.76 4.37
C TYR A 107 -4.45 -2.21 3.15
N LEU A 108 -5.16 -1.28 2.51
CA LEU A 108 -5.74 -1.45 1.18
C LEU A 108 -4.93 -0.58 0.23
N VAL A 109 -4.16 -1.22 -0.65
CA VAL A 109 -3.21 -0.56 -1.54
C VAL A 109 -3.70 -0.71 -2.96
N ASP A 110 -4.00 0.41 -3.61
CA ASP A 110 -4.32 0.49 -5.03
C ASP A 110 -3.08 0.97 -5.77
N LEU A 111 -2.40 0.06 -6.47
CA LEU A 111 -1.16 0.37 -7.17
C LEU A 111 -1.45 1.07 -8.49
N ALA A 112 -0.56 2.00 -8.85
CA ALA A 112 -0.53 2.61 -10.17
C ALA A 112 -0.38 1.54 -11.26
N GLY A 113 -0.80 1.90 -12.48
CA GLY A 113 -0.73 1.07 -13.66
C GLY A 113 0.69 0.58 -13.93
N SER A 114 0.77 -0.70 -14.33
CA SER A 114 2.02 -1.41 -14.58
C SER A 114 2.57 -1.25 -16.00
N GLU A 115 1.90 -0.45 -16.84
CA GLU A 115 2.22 -0.32 -18.24
C GLU A 115 3.61 0.27 -18.50
N LYS A 116 4.26 -0.23 -19.55
CA LYS A 116 5.58 0.25 -19.94
C LYS A 116 5.50 1.68 -20.46
N VAL A 117 6.37 2.55 -19.94
CA VAL A 117 6.57 3.94 -20.40
C VAL A 117 6.74 4.03 -21.92
N ALA A 118 7.38 3.04 -22.54
CA ALA A 118 7.62 3.02 -23.99
C ALA A 118 6.31 2.98 -24.82
N LYS A 119 5.19 2.51 -24.25
CA LYS A 119 3.89 2.44 -24.93
C LYS A 119 3.07 3.73 -24.80
N THR A 120 3.41 4.59 -23.83
CA THR A 120 2.58 5.77 -23.52
C THR A 120 2.84 6.95 -24.45
N GLY A 121 3.90 6.90 -25.27
CA GLY A 121 4.30 8.02 -26.14
C GLY A 121 4.60 9.30 -25.35
N ALA A 122 4.87 9.18 -24.05
CA ALA A 122 5.05 10.31 -23.14
C ALA A 122 6.34 11.07 -23.44
N GLU A 123 6.24 12.40 -23.55
CA GLU A 123 7.37 13.31 -23.73
C GLU A 123 7.47 14.30 -22.55
N GLY A 124 8.68 14.85 -22.34
CA GLY A 124 8.91 15.87 -21.32
C GLY A 124 8.57 15.43 -19.89
N THR A 125 7.80 16.24 -19.17
CA THR A 125 7.44 16.00 -17.75
C THR A 125 6.62 14.72 -17.54
N VAL A 126 5.81 14.33 -18.53
CA VAL A 126 4.99 13.11 -18.53
C VAL A 126 5.87 11.86 -18.57
N LEU A 127 7.03 11.94 -19.25
CA LEU A 127 8.00 10.85 -19.30
C LEU A 127 8.68 10.64 -17.95
N ASP A 128 9.07 11.72 -17.28
CA ASP A 128 9.73 11.66 -15.98
C ASP A 128 8.80 11.16 -14.88
N GLU A 129 7.52 11.51 -14.97
CA GLU A 129 6.47 10.93 -14.13
C GLU A 129 6.33 9.42 -14.34
N ALA A 130 6.16 8.98 -15.59
CA ALA A 130 6.06 7.56 -15.94
C ALA A 130 7.28 6.75 -15.47
N LYS A 131 8.48 7.33 -15.55
CA LYS A 131 9.71 6.73 -14.98
C LYS A 131 9.63 6.59 -13.46
N ASN A 132 9.11 7.59 -12.74
CA ASN A 132 9.02 7.52 -11.28
C ASN A 132 7.99 6.50 -10.79
N ILE A 133 6.88 6.35 -11.51
CA ILE A 133 5.87 5.32 -11.22
C ILE A 133 6.50 3.94 -11.37
N ASN A 134 7.14 3.71 -12.51
CA ASN A 134 7.84 2.45 -12.76
C ASN A 134 9.03 2.25 -11.83
N LYS A 135 9.65 3.30 -11.31
CA LYS A 135 10.66 3.18 -10.25
C LYS A 135 10.08 2.56 -8.98
N SER A 136 8.91 3.01 -8.52
CA SER A 136 8.26 2.45 -7.33
C SER A 136 7.80 1.00 -7.53
N LEU A 137 7.27 0.66 -8.71
CA LEU A 137 6.91 -0.73 -9.05
C LEU A 137 8.15 -1.63 -9.25
N SER A 138 9.22 -1.10 -9.83
CA SER A 138 10.50 -1.83 -9.95
C SER A 138 11.14 -2.08 -8.59
N ALA A 139 11.08 -1.09 -7.68
CA ALA A 139 11.53 -1.26 -6.30
C ALA A 139 10.73 -2.35 -5.58
N LEU A 140 9.41 -2.41 -5.80
CA LEU A 140 8.57 -3.48 -5.29
C LEU A 140 9.05 -4.85 -5.80
N GLY A 141 9.33 -4.97 -7.11
CA GLY A 141 9.87 -6.20 -7.67
C GLY A 141 11.25 -6.58 -7.18
N ASN A 142 12.16 -5.62 -6.98
CA ASN A 142 13.47 -5.86 -6.39
C ASN A 142 13.36 -6.37 -4.95
N VAL A 143 12.43 -5.83 -4.16
CA VAL A 143 12.14 -6.30 -2.80
C VAL A 143 11.64 -7.75 -2.83
N ILE A 144 10.71 -8.08 -3.72
CA ILE A 144 10.19 -9.44 -3.86
C ILE A 144 11.29 -10.41 -4.27
N ASN A 145 12.09 -10.06 -5.28
CA ASN A 145 13.19 -10.90 -5.75
C ASN A 145 14.22 -11.16 -4.65
N ALA A 146 14.63 -10.13 -3.91
CA ALA A 146 15.52 -10.29 -2.77
C ALA A 146 14.92 -11.20 -1.67
N LEU A 147 13.60 -11.16 -1.47
CA LEU A 147 12.90 -12.06 -0.54
C LEU A 147 12.85 -13.51 -1.05
N VAL A 148 12.65 -13.73 -2.35
CA VAL A 148 12.68 -15.06 -2.99
C VAL A 148 14.08 -15.68 -2.87
N GLU A 149 15.11 -14.88 -3.14
CA GLU A 149 16.51 -15.31 -3.09
C GLU A 149 17.02 -15.52 -1.64
N GLY A 150 16.27 -15.05 -0.64
CA GLY A 150 16.71 -15.08 0.75
C GLY A 150 17.91 -14.15 1.01
N SER A 151 18.02 -13.06 0.25
CA SER A 151 19.10 -12.08 0.38
C SER A 151 19.15 -11.50 1.80
N SER A 152 20.35 -11.28 2.32
CA SER A 152 20.54 -10.69 3.66
C SER A 152 20.09 -9.23 3.73
N HIS A 153 20.16 -8.52 2.61
CA HIS A 153 19.70 -7.15 2.46
C HIS A 153 18.53 -7.09 1.49
N VAL A 154 17.41 -6.54 1.96
CA VAL A 154 16.22 -6.29 1.14
C VAL A 154 16.06 -4.79 0.94
N PRO A 155 15.95 -4.29 -0.30
CA PRO A 155 16.05 -2.87 -0.62
C PRO A 155 14.73 -2.10 -0.43
N TYR A 156 14.11 -2.22 0.76
CA TYR A 156 12.84 -1.51 1.06
C TYR A 156 12.95 0.01 0.91
N ARG A 157 14.16 0.58 1.00
CA ARG A 157 14.40 2.02 0.97
C ARG A 157 14.38 2.65 -0.42
N ASP A 158 14.31 1.85 -1.48
CA ASP A 158 14.36 2.33 -2.87
C ASP A 158 13.12 3.13 -3.29
N SER A 159 12.00 2.98 -2.56
CA SER A 159 10.79 3.80 -2.71
C SER A 159 10.03 3.98 -1.40
N LYS A 160 9.26 5.06 -1.25
CA LYS A 160 8.38 5.22 -0.08
C LYS A 160 7.30 4.14 -0.01
N LEU A 161 6.83 3.63 -1.15
CA LEU A 161 5.86 2.54 -1.22
C LEU A 161 6.41 1.27 -0.53
N THR A 162 7.60 0.83 -0.93
CA THR A 162 8.24 -0.36 -0.34
C THR A 162 8.62 -0.16 1.11
N ARG A 163 8.92 1.08 1.54
CA ARG A 163 9.10 1.39 2.96
C ARG A 163 7.80 1.22 3.74
N ILE A 164 6.68 1.77 3.27
CA ILE A 164 5.39 1.65 3.96
C ILE A 164 4.95 0.18 4.02
N LEU A 165 5.16 -0.58 2.94
CA LEU A 165 4.77 -1.99 2.84
C LEU A 165 5.80 -2.98 3.38
N GLN A 166 6.90 -2.51 4.00
CA GLN A 166 7.98 -3.36 4.49
C GLN A 166 7.47 -4.47 5.42
N GLU A 167 6.52 -4.17 6.30
CA GLU A 167 5.95 -5.18 7.20
C GLU A 167 5.03 -6.18 6.47
N SER A 168 4.44 -5.75 5.35
CA SER A 168 3.57 -6.57 4.51
C SER A 168 4.35 -7.54 3.63
N LEU A 169 5.57 -7.16 3.24
CA LEU A 169 6.41 -7.91 2.32
C LEU A 169 7.55 -8.56 3.11
N GLY A 170 7.39 -9.82 3.50
CA GLY A 170 8.42 -10.56 4.26
C GLY A 170 8.40 -10.37 5.78
N GLY A 171 7.48 -9.57 6.31
CA GLY A 171 7.23 -9.40 7.76
C GLY A 171 6.13 -10.31 8.32
N ASN A 172 5.66 -9.99 9.54
CA ASN A 172 4.56 -10.70 10.21
C ASN A 172 3.19 -10.15 9.77
N ALA A 173 2.85 -10.35 8.50
CA ALA A 173 1.61 -9.86 7.92
C ALA A 173 0.88 -10.94 7.11
N ARG A 174 -0.45 -10.82 7.06
CA ARG A 174 -1.28 -11.54 6.09
C ARG A 174 -1.42 -10.68 4.84
N THR A 175 -0.66 -11.01 3.82
CA THR A 175 -0.67 -10.25 2.56
C THR A 175 -1.46 -11.01 1.50
N THR A 176 -2.43 -10.34 0.90
CA THR A 176 -3.23 -10.80 -0.23
C THR A 176 -2.97 -9.86 -1.40
N MET A 177 -2.71 -10.42 -2.58
CA MET A 177 -2.58 -9.66 -3.80
C MET A 177 -3.74 -9.99 -4.73
N VAL A 178 -4.46 -8.97 -5.16
CA VAL A 178 -5.54 -9.04 -6.15
C VAL A 178 -5.00 -8.47 -7.44
N ILE A 179 -5.04 -9.28 -8.48
CA ILE A 179 -4.47 -8.94 -9.78
C ILE A 179 -5.59 -8.81 -10.78
N CYS A 180 -5.67 -7.64 -11.39
CA CYS A 180 -6.57 -7.39 -12.50
C CYS A 180 -5.79 -7.72 -13.78
N CYS A 181 -6.41 -8.50 -14.66
CA CYS A 181 -5.83 -8.92 -15.94
C CYS A 181 -6.85 -8.65 -17.05
N SER A 182 -6.37 -8.25 -18.23
CA SER A 182 -7.23 -8.07 -19.40
C SER A 182 -7.03 -9.21 -20.41
N SER A 183 -8.14 -9.70 -20.97
CA SER A 183 -8.15 -10.71 -22.04
C SER A 183 -7.99 -10.11 -23.44
N ALA A 184 -7.92 -8.78 -23.55
CA ALA A 184 -7.74 -8.11 -24.83
C ALA A 184 -6.33 -8.37 -25.38
N ALA A 185 -6.23 -8.68 -26.69
CA ALA A 185 -4.96 -8.97 -27.34
C ALA A 185 -3.92 -7.82 -27.23
N PHE A 186 -4.39 -6.57 -27.14
CA PHE A 186 -3.53 -5.40 -26.92
C PHE A 186 -2.79 -5.43 -25.56
N ASN A 187 -3.40 -6.07 -24.55
CA ASN A 187 -2.86 -6.16 -23.19
C ASN A 187 -2.13 -7.47 -22.91
N ASP A 188 -2.04 -8.40 -23.87
CA ASP A 188 -1.47 -9.75 -23.68
C ASP A 188 -0.07 -9.71 -23.04
N ALA A 189 0.81 -8.84 -23.55
CA ALA A 189 2.17 -8.70 -23.03
C ALA A 189 2.22 -8.23 -21.57
N GLU A 190 1.34 -7.29 -21.19
CA GLU A 190 1.30 -6.74 -19.83
C GLU A 190 0.60 -7.71 -18.86
N THR A 191 -0.49 -8.35 -19.29
CA THR A 191 -1.13 -9.45 -18.55
C THR A 191 -0.12 -10.56 -18.26
N LYS A 192 0.68 -10.96 -19.24
CA LYS A 192 1.73 -11.97 -19.06
C LYS A 192 2.81 -11.51 -18.08
N SER A 193 3.31 -10.28 -18.20
CA SER A 193 4.29 -9.72 -17.26
C SER A 193 3.75 -9.68 -15.83
N THR A 194 2.49 -9.27 -15.67
CA THR A 194 1.79 -9.21 -14.39
C THR A 194 1.62 -10.59 -13.76
N LEU A 195 1.24 -11.62 -14.54
CA LEU A 195 1.15 -12.99 -14.04
C LEU A 195 2.52 -13.57 -13.63
N MET A 196 3.58 -13.31 -14.40
CA MET A 196 4.94 -13.75 -14.06
C MET A 196 5.42 -13.14 -12.74
N PHE A 197 5.18 -11.85 -12.55
CA PHE A 197 5.49 -11.14 -11.31
C PHE A 197 4.82 -11.78 -10.07
N VAL A 198 3.56 -12.20 -10.23
CA VAL A 198 2.77 -12.82 -9.14
C VAL A 198 3.29 -14.22 -8.80
N LEU A 199 3.77 -14.96 -9.80
CA LEU A 199 4.40 -16.26 -9.57
C LEU A 199 5.64 -16.11 -8.69
N GLU A 200 6.46 -15.09 -8.93
CA GLU A 200 7.64 -14.77 -8.10
C GLU A 200 7.22 -14.43 -6.66
N ILE A 201 6.18 -13.60 -6.49
CA ILE A 201 5.60 -13.25 -5.19
C ILE A 201 5.13 -14.47 -4.41
N THR A 202 4.43 -15.39 -5.10
CA THR A 202 3.87 -16.59 -4.48
C THR A 202 5.00 -17.47 -3.91
N CYS A 203 6.11 -17.61 -4.65
CA CYS A 203 7.30 -18.30 -4.18
C CYS A 203 7.91 -17.61 -2.93
N ALA A 204 8.00 -16.27 -2.93
CA ALA A 204 8.53 -15.49 -1.82
C ALA A 204 7.76 -15.74 -0.50
N PHE A 205 6.43 -15.72 -0.58
CA PHE A 205 5.56 -15.89 0.59
C PHE A 205 5.47 -17.33 1.08
N GLN A 206 5.65 -18.32 0.21
CA GLN A 206 5.69 -19.73 0.62
C GLN A 206 7.00 -20.09 1.35
N GLY A 207 8.13 -19.49 0.96
CA GLY A 207 9.43 -19.69 1.61
C GLY A 207 9.55 -19.03 2.99
N ASN A 208 8.81 -17.96 3.25
CA ASN A 208 8.88 -17.16 4.48
C ASN A 208 7.91 -17.58 5.60
N LYS A 209 7.47 -18.85 5.63
CA LYS A 209 6.70 -19.38 6.77
C LYS A 209 7.59 -19.44 8.04
N LYS A 210 7.81 -18.30 8.69
CA LYS A 210 8.24 -18.28 10.10
C LYS A 210 7.17 -19.03 10.90
N LYS A 211 7.59 -20.02 11.69
CA LYS A 211 6.72 -20.71 12.65
C LYS A 211 6.06 -19.64 13.52
N ASN A 212 4.74 -19.50 13.41
CA ASN A 212 3.94 -18.72 14.35
C ASN A 212 4.07 -19.38 15.73
N SER A 213 4.96 -18.85 16.57
CA SER A 213 5.10 -19.31 17.95
C SER A 213 4.83 -18.22 18.99
N ASN A 214 4.40 -17.01 18.61
CA ASN A 214 4.03 -15.98 19.57
C ASN A 214 2.64 -15.41 19.27
N GLU A 215 1.79 -15.36 20.30
CA GLU A 215 0.64 -14.45 20.40
C GLU A 215 1.15 -13.01 20.29
N SER A 216 1.43 -12.54 19.08
CA SER A 216 1.69 -11.13 18.83
C SER A 216 0.38 -10.36 19.08
N THR A 217 0.48 -9.34 19.92
CA THR A 217 -0.62 -8.40 20.18
C THR A 217 -0.90 -7.50 18.97
N GLU A 218 0.06 -7.39 18.04
CA GLU A 218 -0.05 -6.66 16.79
C GLU A 218 -0.24 -7.61 15.60
N LYS A 219 -1.29 -7.37 14.81
CA LYS A 219 -1.59 -8.12 13.59
C LYS A 219 -1.64 -7.17 12.40
N VAL A 220 -0.93 -7.52 11.34
CA VAL A 220 -0.97 -6.77 10.09
C VAL A 220 -1.61 -7.59 8.99
N SER A 221 -2.50 -6.96 8.24
CA SER A 221 -3.12 -7.50 7.05
C SER A 221 -2.99 -6.49 5.93
N THR A 222 -2.74 -6.95 4.72
CA THR A 222 -2.54 -6.08 3.56
C THR A 222 -3.19 -6.69 2.34
N THR A 223 -4.02 -5.92 1.67
CA THR A 223 -4.60 -6.26 0.37
C THR A 223 -4.04 -5.29 -0.66
N ILE A 224 -3.32 -5.81 -1.65
CA ILE A 224 -2.72 -5.04 -2.73
C ILE A 224 -3.51 -5.32 -4.01
N PHE A 225 -4.11 -4.29 -4.59
CA PHE A 225 -4.72 -4.30 -5.90
C PHE A 225 -3.67 -3.87 -6.93
N TYR A 226 -3.45 -4.69 -7.96
CA TYR A 226 -2.47 -4.46 -9.00
C TYR A 226 -3.13 -4.66 -10.37
N ASP A 227 -3.15 -3.60 -11.18
CA ASP A 227 -3.84 -3.58 -12.47
C ASP A 227 -2.87 -3.46 -13.65
N VAL A 228 -3.32 -4.02 -14.77
CA VAL A 228 -2.80 -3.74 -16.10
C VAL A 228 -3.55 -2.50 -16.58
N GLY A 229 -2.89 -1.34 -16.57
CA GLY A 229 -3.51 -0.05 -16.89
C GLY A 229 -4.32 0.01 -18.19
#